data_AF-A0A506TUV6-F1
#
_entry.id   AF-A0A506TUV6-F1
#
_cell.length_a   1.000
_cell.length_b   1.000
_cell.length_c   1.000
_cell.angle_alpha   90.00
_cell.angle_beta   90.00
_cell.angle_gamma   90.00
#
_symmetry.space_group_name_H-M   'P 1'
#
loop_
_entity.id
_entity.type
_entity.pdbx_description
1 polymer ?
#
loop_
_entity_poly.entity_id
_entity_poly.type
_entity_poly.pdbx_seq_one_letter_code
_entity_poly.pdbx_strand_id
1 'polypeptide(L)'
;MSQTVAVRLAGGYLPQIASERVRNPGLSQQAVIQQWVTQRYGGWISDNLSSAYEIQNVDRDGFDIQFENPDEASQFVKLVGGALK
;
A
#
# COMPACT_ATOMS: atom_id res chain seq x y z
N MET A 1 -19.85 -1.49 -6.46
CA MET A 1 -18.82 -1.90 -7.44
C MET A 1 -17.48 -1.59 -6.78
N SER A 2 -16.56 -2.55 -6.68
CA SER A 2 -15.23 -2.29 -6.12
C SER A 2 -14.32 -1.61 -7.14
N GLN A 3 -13.34 -0.84 -6.67
CA GLN A 3 -12.38 -0.14 -7.53
C GLN A 3 -10.95 -0.44 -7.07
N THR A 4 -10.08 -0.75 -8.04
CA THR A 4 -8.68 -1.04 -7.77
C THR A 4 -7.81 0.18 -8.07
N VAL A 5 -6.85 0.45 -7.19
CA VAL A 5 -5.83 1.48 -7.32
C VAL A 5 -4.46 0.79 -7.38
N ALA A 6 -3.69 1.08 -8.42
CA ALA A 6 -2.29 0.68 -8.53
C ALA A 6 -1.39 1.78 -7.95
N VAL A 7 -0.55 1.42 -6.99
CA VAL A 7 0.40 2.34 -6.35
C VAL A 7 1.81 1.90 -6.67
N ARG A 8 2.62 2.82 -7.21
CA ARG A 8 4.06 2.57 -7.43
C ARG A 8 4.86 2.95 -6.21
N LEU A 9 5.72 2.05 -5.75
CA LEU A 9 6.69 2.35 -4.71
C LEU A 9 7.82 3.15 -5.32
N ALA A 10 7.81 4.47 -5.09
CA ALA A 10 8.90 5.33 -5.51
C ALA A 10 10.23 4.85 -4.87
N GLY A 11 11.33 4.92 -5.63
CA GLY A 11 12.65 4.44 -5.19
C GLY A 11 13.16 5.06 -3.87
N GLY A 12 12.62 6.23 -3.48
CA GLY A 12 12.88 6.85 -2.18
C GLY A 12 12.39 6.05 -0.96
N TYR A 13 11.54 5.04 -1.14
CA TYR A 13 11.08 4.16 -0.07
C TYR A 13 11.96 2.92 0.14
N LEU A 14 12.84 2.60 -0.81
CA LEU A 14 13.77 1.47 -0.69
C LEU A 14 14.65 1.51 0.58
N PRO A 15 15.19 2.67 1.01
CA PRO A 15 15.95 2.77 2.26
C PRO A 15 15.12 2.50 3.52
N GLN A 16 13.82 2.85 3.49
CA GLN A 16 12.90 2.61 4.61
C GLN A 16 12.56 1.13 4.72
N ILE A 17 12.27 0.49 3.59
CA ILE A 17 12.03 -0.96 3.50
C ILE A 17 13.29 -1.73 3.93
N ALA A 18 14.48 -1.27 3.53
CA ALA A 18 15.74 -1.87 3.97
C ALA A 18 15.94 -1.77 5.49
N SER A 19 15.55 -0.64 6.10
CA SER A 19 15.58 -0.47 7.55
C SER A 19 14.61 -1.42 8.27
N GLU A 20 13.42 -1.64 7.72
CA GLU A 20 12.46 -2.62 8.26
C GLU A 20 12.99 -4.06 8.17
N ARG A 21 13.76 -4.40 7.13
CA ARG A 21 14.42 -5.71 7.04
C ARG A 21 15.48 -5.90 8.12
N VAL A 22 16.23 -4.85 8.49
CA VAL A 22 17.19 -4.92 9.59
C VAL A 22 16.48 -5.17 10.93
N ARG A 23 15.29 -4.60 11.10
CA ARG A 23 14.44 -4.82 12.30
C ARG A 23 13.80 -6.20 12.33
N ASN A 24 13.56 -6.79 11.16
CA ASN A 24 12.90 -8.08 11.01
C ASN A 24 13.77 -9.07 10.20
N PRO A 25 14.92 -9.52 10.76
CA PRO A 25 15.90 -10.31 10.02
C PRO A 25 15.39 -11.70 9.61
N GLY A 26 14.29 -12.19 10.21
CA GLY A 26 13.66 -13.47 9.88
C GLY A 26 12.62 -13.41 8.76
N LEU A 27 12.28 -12.22 8.26
CA LEU A 27 11.27 -12.08 7.20
C LEU A 27 11.91 -12.02 5.81
N SER A 28 11.22 -12.60 4.83
CA SER A 28 11.59 -12.45 3.42
C SER A 28 11.42 -10.99 2.99
N GLN A 29 12.15 -10.58 1.95
CA GLN A 29 12.02 -9.22 1.41
C GLN A 29 10.57 -8.88 1.05
N GLN A 30 9.83 -9.83 0.47
CA GLN A 30 8.42 -9.64 0.13
C GLN A 30 7.55 -9.45 1.38
N ALA A 31 7.77 -10.24 2.43
CA ALA A 31 7.02 -10.10 3.68
C ALA A 31 7.31 -8.75 4.37
N VAL A 32 8.56 -8.28 4.33
CA VAL A 32 8.92 -6.95 4.85
C VAL A 32 8.24 -5.83 4.06
N ILE A 33 8.22 -5.92 2.72
CA ILE A 33 7.54 -4.93 1.89
C ILE A 33 6.05 -4.94 2.19
N GLN A 34 5.43 -6.12 2.26
CA GLN A 34 4.01 -6.26 2.59
C GLN A 34 3.69 -5.64 3.95
N GLN A 35 4.48 -5.94 4.98
CA GLN A 35 4.30 -5.36 6.30
C GLN A 35 4.45 -3.83 6.28
N TRP A 36 5.48 -3.31 5.60
CA TRP A 36 5.69 -1.87 5.49
C TRP A 36 4.55 -1.17 4.74
N VAL A 37 4.08 -1.75 3.63
CA VAL A 37 2.95 -1.23 2.85
C VAL A 37 1.68 -1.23 3.69
N THR A 38 1.37 -2.33 4.38
CA THR A 38 0.20 -2.44 5.26
C THR A 38 0.26 -1.42 6.40
N GLN A 39 1.42 -1.25 7.04
CA GLN A 39 1.56 -0.27 8.12
C GLN A 39 1.40 1.16 7.62
N ARG A 40 2.04 1.51 6.50
CA ARG A 40 2.04 2.88 6.00
C ARG A 40 0.73 3.27 5.33
N TYR A 41 0.29 2.48 4.35
CA TYR A 41 -0.90 2.79 3.56
C TYR A 41 -2.16 2.25 4.22
N GLY A 42 -2.11 1.06 4.81
CA GLY A 42 -3.24 0.55 5.57
C GLY A 42 -3.54 1.37 6.83
N GLY A 43 -2.51 1.86 7.52
CA GLY A 43 -2.68 2.82 8.62
C GLY A 43 -3.37 4.11 8.15
N TRP A 44 -2.86 4.72 7.08
CA TRP A 44 -3.47 5.92 6.51
C TRP A 44 -4.92 5.70 6.06
N ILE A 45 -5.20 4.57 5.38
CA ILE A 45 -6.57 4.23 4.93
C ILE A 45 -7.47 4.04 6.15
N SER A 46 -7.04 3.31 7.17
CA SER A 46 -7.83 3.10 8.38
C SER A 46 -8.12 4.39 9.15
N ASP A 47 -7.20 5.36 9.11
CA ASP A 47 -7.35 6.64 9.79
C ASP A 47 -8.21 7.65 9.02
N ASN A 48 -8.33 7.52 7.68
CA ASN A 48 -8.96 8.52 6.82
C ASN A 48 -10.21 8.01 6.07
N LEU A 49 -10.35 6.70 5.92
CA LEU A 49 -11.39 6.04 5.14
C LEU A 49 -12.07 4.99 6.00
N SER A 50 -13.37 4.76 5.79
CA SER A 50 -14.18 3.88 6.65
C SER A 50 -14.53 2.56 5.99
N SER A 51 -14.36 2.44 4.67
CA SER A 51 -14.75 1.23 3.94
C SER A 51 -13.67 0.16 3.98
N ALA A 52 -14.09 -1.09 3.78
CA ALA A 52 -13.16 -2.19 3.68
C ALA A 52 -12.26 -2.03 2.44
N TYR A 53 -11.00 -2.41 2.61
CA TYR A 53 -9.99 -2.40 1.58
C TYR A 53 -9.13 -3.66 1.67
N GLU A 54 -8.54 -4.04 0.54
CA GLU A 54 -7.61 -5.16 0.48
C GLU A 54 -6.36 -4.76 -0.28
N ILE A 55 -5.19 -4.96 0.33
CA ILE A 55 -3.90 -4.72 -0.30
C ILE A 55 -3.43 -6.03 -0.91
N GLN A 56 -3.20 -6.04 -2.22
CA GLN A 56 -2.86 -7.22 -3.02
C GLN A 56 -1.68 -6.92 -3.95
N ASN A 57 -1.16 -7.96 -4.61
CA ASN A 57 -0.07 -7.86 -5.60
C ASN A 57 1.14 -7.05 -5.11
N VAL A 58 1.51 -7.19 -3.84
CA VAL A 58 2.63 -6.45 -3.26
C VAL A 58 3.94 -7.00 -3.78
N ASP A 59 4.69 -6.16 -4.47
CA ASP A 59 6.02 -6.44 -4.97
C ASP A 59 6.98 -5.27 -4.66
N ARG A 60 8.19 -5.35 -5.20
CA ARG A 60 9.22 -4.32 -4.97
C ARG A 60 8.93 -3.00 -5.70
N ASP A 61 8.11 -3.05 -6.75
CA ASP A 61 7.89 -1.96 -7.70
C ASP A 61 6.56 -1.23 -7.39
N GLY A 62 5.64 -1.88 -6.68
CA GLY A 62 4.33 -1.37 -6.33
C GLY A 62 3.46 -2.36 -5.57
N PHE A 63 2.19 -2.00 -5.48
CA PHE A 63 1.13 -2.82 -4.92
C PHE A 63 -0.22 -2.34 -5.44
N ASP A 64 -1.23 -3.19 -5.34
CA ASP A 64 -2.60 -2.87 -5.65
C ASP A 64 -3.42 -2.73 -4.37
N ILE A 65 -4.39 -1.83 -4.37
CA ILE A 65 -5.39 -1.69 -3.32
C ILE A 65 -6.77 -1.81 -3.94
N GLN A 66 -7.55 -2.79 -3.51
CA GLN A 66 -8.94 -2.91 -3.87
C GLN A 66 -9.79 -2.23 -2.80
N PHE A 67 -10.54 -1.20 -3.18
CA PHE A 67 -11.51 -0.53 -2.34
C PHE A 67 -12.91 -1.05 -2.66
N GLU A 68 -13.71 -1.35 -1.64
CA GLU A 68 -15.13 -1.65 -1.86
C GLU A 68 -15.91 -0.42 -2.34
N ASN A 69 -15.49 0.77 -1.89
CA ASN A 69 -16.07 2.05 -2.26
C ASN A 69 -15.23 2.78 -3.33
N PRO A 70 -15.76 2.99 -4.56
CA PRO A 70 -15.03 3.65 -5.65
C PRO A 70 -14.77 5.14 -5.41
N ASP A 71 -15.59 5.81 -4.59
CA ASP A 71 -15.36 7.21 -4.22
C ASP A 71 -14.12 7.34 -3.32
N GLU A 72 -13.92 6.38 -2.40
CA GLU A 72 -12.75 6.34 -1.54
C GLU A 72 -11.47 6.00 -2.32
N ALA A 73 -11.56 5.12 -3.33
CA ALA A 73 -10.45 4.88 -4.26
C ALA A 73 -10.02 6.18 -4.96
N SER A 74 -11.01 6.97 -5.39
CA SER A 74 -10.75 8.27 -6.03
C SER A 74 -10.16 9.29 -5.06
N GLN A 75 -10.61 9.31 -3.81
CA GLN A 75 -10.03 10.15 -2.76
C GLN A 75 -8.59 9.74 -2.43
N PHE A 76 -8.32 8.44 -2.31
CA PHE A 76 -6.99 7.91 -2.08
C PHE A 76 -6.02 8.36 -3.18
N VAL A 77 -6.40 8.21 -4.45
CA VAL A 77 -5.57 8.65 -5.58
C VAL A 77 -5.30 10.17 -5.54
N LYS A 78 -6.26 10.98 -5.10
CA LYS A 78 -6.08 12.43 -4.97
C LYS A 78 -5.17 12.83 -3.81
N LEU A 79 -5.24 12.12 -2.68
CA LEU A 79 -4.56 12.49 -1.44
C LEU A 79 -3.17 11.84 -1.30
N VAL A 80 -3.05 10.59 -1.72
CA VAL A 80 -1.86 9.77 -1.58
C VAL A 80 -1.15 9.59 -2.93
N GLY A 81 -1.93 9.40 -3.99
CA GLY A 81 -1.43 9.09 -5.33
C GLY A 81 -1.71 7.65 -5.75
N GLY A 82 -1.28 7.32 -6.98
CA GLY A 82 -1.58 6.04 -7.63
C GLY A 82 -2.37 6.25 -8.92
N ALA A 83 -2.83 5.15 -9.51
CA ALA A 83 -3.65 5.16 -10.72
C ALA A 83 -4.82 4.19 -10.56
N LEU A 84 -6.02 4.66 -10.91
CA LEU A 84 -7.20 3.80 -11.00
C LEU A 84 -6.99 2.78 -12.13
N LYS A 85 -7.33 1.52 -11.87
CA LYS A 85 -7.35 0.44 -12.85
C LYS A 85 -8.73 0.23 -13.45
#